data_AF-A0A822IFD3-F1
#
_entry.id   AF-A0A822IFD3-F1
#
_cell.length_a   1.000
_cell.length_b   1.000
_cell.length_c   1.000
_cell.angle_alpha   90.00
_cell.angle_beta   90.00
_cell.angle_gamma   90.00
#
_symmetry.space_group_name_H-M   'P 1'
#
loop_
_entity.id
_entity.type
_entity.pdbx_description
1 polymer ?
#
loop_
_entity_poly.entity_id
_entity_poly.type
_entity_poly.pdbx_seq_one_letter_code
_entity_poly.pdbx_strand_id
1 'polypeptide(L)'
;MTRDYLTVDDINTKGKTVLCRLDLNSPMDPNGIILDDSRFRSHHITLKELENSKVVILSHQSRPGKSDFTTMEPHARLLSKLMKRNINYIDDIFGSHAIDTIKKMSKGDIILLENTRFYSEESIERAPKDHKKTHMVRRLAAVCDIFLNDAFSVSHRSHLSVTGFTESLPSIAGRIMEKEIDSLNRGLSCSERPCVYVLGGTKVDDSIKVTKNVLERGCADRVLVTGVVANVFLAASGVNIGDANISFIDKQGYLPQIDI
;
A
#
# COMPACT_ATOMS: atom_id res chain seq x y z
N MET A 1 17.09 2.37 16.50
CA MET A 1 16.34 1.13 16.22
C MET A 1 17.09 0.36 15.16
N THR A 2 17.39 -0.91 15.38
CA THR A 2 17.95 -1.79 14.35
C THR A 2 16.80 -2.16 13.41
N ARG A 3 16.83 -1.68 12.16
CA ARG A 3 15.85 -2.05 11.14
C ARG A 3 16.22 -3.42 10.56
N ASP A 4 15.22 -4.25 10.31
CA ASP A 4 15.36 -5.57 9.67
C ASP A 4 15.08 -5.52 8.15
N TYR A 5 14.94 -4.32 7.59
CA TYR A 5 14.73 -4.05 6.17
C TYR A 5 15.70 -2.98 5.67
N LEU A 6 15.95 -3.01 4.35
CA LEU A 6 16.76 -2.02 3.65
C LEU A 6 15.91 -0.84 3.18
N THR A 7 16.51 0.34 3.12
CA THR A 7 15.91 1.59 2.66
C THR A 7 16.70 2.16 1.47
N VAL A 8 16.27 3.31 0.97
CA VAL A 8 17.00 4.05 -0.07
C VAL A 8 18.42 4.44 0.37
N ASP A 9 18.67 4.58 1.68
CA ASP A 9 19.98 4.96 2.22
C ASP A 9 20.98 3.79 2.23
N ASP A 10 20.51 2.56 2.15
CA ASP A 10 21.33 1.35 2.30
C ASP A 10 21.87 0.82 0.95
N ILE A 11 21.42 1.38 -0.18
CA ILE A 11 21.81 0.93 -1.52
C ILE A 11 22.05 2.09 -2.48
N ASN A 12 23.10 1.97 -3.31
CA ASN A 12 23.35 2.94 -4.36
C ASN A 12 22.40 2.72 -5.55
N THR A 13 21.44 3.64 -5.71
CA THR A 13 20.46 3.62 -6.81
C THR A 13 20.92 4.36 -8.07
N LYS A 14 22.00 5.14 -8.01
CA LYS A 14 22.45 6.02 -9.10
C LYS A 14 22.72 5.22 -10.38
N GLY A 15 22.00 5.58 -11.46
CA GLY A 15 22.11 4.95 -12.78
C GLY A 15 21.49 3.55 -12.87
N LYS A 16 20.96 3.01 -11.77
CA LYS A 16 20.27 1.71 -11.73
C LYS A 16 18.84 1.83 -12.23
N THR A 17 18.31 0.75 -12.80
CA THR A 17 16.89 0.60 -13.09
C THR A 17 16.18 0.13 -11.83
N VAL A 18 15.36 1.00 -11.24
CA VAL A 18 14.61 0.73 -10.02
C VAL A 18 13.14 0.48 -10.38
N LEU A 19 12.66 -0.74 -10.10
CA LEU A 19 11.26 -1.11 -10.22
C LEU A 19 10.53 -0.67 -8.94
N CYS A 20 9.71 0.35 -9.04
CA CYS A 20 9.04 0.99 -7.90
C CYS A 20 7.56 0.60 -7.85
N ARG A 21 7.14 -0.08 -6.78
CA ARG A 21 5.72 -0.28 -6.49
C ARG A 21 5.19 0.89 -5.66
N LEU A 22 4.36 1.73 -6.26
CA LEU A 22 3.70 2.87 -5.59
C LEU A 22 2.21 2.60 -5.41
N ASP A 23 1.55 3.23 -4.43
CA ASP A 23 0.10 3.17 -4.31
C ASP A 23 -0.54 4.43 -4.90
N LEU A 24 -0.91 4.38 -6.18
CA LEU A 24 -1.59 5.48 -6.87
C LEU A 24 -3.11 5.27 -7.02
N ASN A 25 -3.69 4.26 -6.34
CA ASN A 25 -5.11 3.99 -6.46
C ASN A 25 -5.91 5.12 -5.81
N SER A 26 -6.66 5.89 -6.59
CA SER A 26 -7.37 7.08 -6.11
C SER A 26 -8.85 7.06 -6.49
N PRO A 27 -9.72 7.75 -5.74
CA PRO A 27 -11.09 7.98 -6.17
C PRO A 27 -11.10 8.76 -7.48
N MET A 28 -11.97 8.36 -8.39
CA MET A 28 -12.14 8.99 -9.70
C MET A 28 -13.59 9.38 -9.92
N ASP A 29 -13.78 10.47 -10.68
CA ASP A 29 -15.10 10.85 -11.17
C ASP A 29 -15.54 9.95 -12.34
N PRO A 30 -16.81 10.06 -12.79
CA PRO A 30 -17.30 9.28 -13.94
C PRO A 30 -16.57 9.54 -15.27
N ASN A 31 -15.81 10.62 -15.38
CA ASN A 31 -15.01 10.96 -16.57
C ASN A 31 -13.58 10.42 -16.50
N GLY A 32 -13.22 9.69 -15.44
CA GLY A 32 -11.87 9.18 -15.22
C GLY A 32 -10.88 10.26 -14.76
N ILE A 33 -11.36 11.33 -14.12
CA ILE A 33 -10.53 12.34 -13.48
C ILE A 33 -10.27 11.94 -12.03
N ILE A 34 -9.00 11.98 -11.63
CA ILE A 34 -8.59 11.71 -10.25
C ILE A 34 -9.05 12.86 -9.34
N LEU A 35 -9.81 12.52 -8.31
CA LEU A 35 -10.42 13.49 -7.39
C LEU A 35 -9.54 13.84 -6.19
N ASP A 36 -8.65 12.93 -5.80
CA ASP A 36 -7.72 13.13 -4.68
C ASP A 36 -6.30 12.74 -5.08
N ASP A 37 -5.40 13.73 -4.98
CA ASP A 37 -3.99 13.62 -5.33
C ASP A 37 -3.07 13.37 -4.12
N SER A 38 -3.63 13.19 -2.91
CA SER A 38 -2.89 12.97 -1.66
C SER A 38 -1.85 11.85 -1.77
N ARG A 39 -2.23 10.71 -2.37
CA ARG A 39 -1.36 9.55 -2.62
C ARG A 39 -0.23 9.83 -3.62
N PHE A 40 -0.44 10.74 -4.58
CA PHE A 40 0.60 11.11 -5.53
C PHE A 40 1.66 11.97 -4.85
N ARG A 41 1.21 12.91 -4.02
CA ARG A 41 2.08 13.82 -3.27
C ARG A 41 2.91 13.09 -2.21
N SER A 42 2.35 12.06 -1.59
CA SER A 42 3.04 11.29 -0.55
C SER A 42 4.30 10.59 -1.08
N HIS A 43 4.28 10.12 -2.33
CA HIS A 43 5.43 9.48 -2.98
C HIS A 43 6.50 10.44 -3.51
N HIS A 44 6.29 11.76 -3.39
CA HIS A 44 7.21 12.76 -3.94
C HIS A 44 8.64 12.60 -3.42
N ILE A 45 8.81 12.32 -2.13
CA ILE A 45 10.13 12.20 -1.50
C ILE A 45 10.89 11.01 -2.08
N THR A 46 10.27 9.83 -2.10
CA THR A 46 10.85 8.62 -2.68
C THR A 46 11.29 8.84 -4.14
N LEU A 47 10.42 9.41 -4.97
CA LEU A 47 10.74 9.65 -6.38
C LEU A 47 11.82 10.71 -6.59
N LYS A 48 11.92 11.71 -5.70
CA LYS A 48 12.97 12.71 -5.73
C LYS A 48 14.34 12.11 -5.42
N GLU A 49 14.43 11.23 -4.42
CA GLU A 49 15.69 10.54 -4.10
C GLU A 49 16.15 9.61 -5.22
N LEU A 50 15.23 9.13 -6.04
CA LEU A 50 15.51 8.33 -7.24
C LEU A 50 15.75 9.16 -8.50
N GLU A 51 15.91 10.48 -8.42
CA GLU A 51 16.01 11.34 -9.61
C GLU A 51 17.19 10.97 -10.53
N ASN A 52 18.22 10.37 -9.95
CA ASN A 52 19.45 9.95 -10.61
C ASN A 52 19.41 8.46 -11.07
N SER A 53 18.25 7.83 -11.01
CA SER A 53 17.99 6.44 -11.37
C SER A 53 17.11 6.37 -12.64
N LYS A 54 16.93 5.17 -13.19
CA LYS A 54 15.91 4.88 -14.20
C LYS A 54 14.71 4.28 -13.46
N VAL A 55 13.59 4.98 -13.35
CA VAL A 55 12.47 4.57 -12.49
C VAL A 55 11.34 3.95 -13.30
N VAL A 56 11.00 2.70 -13.00
CA VAL A 56 9.90 1.95 -13.60
C VAL A 56 8.80 1.79 -12.57
N ILE A 57 7.68 2.49 -12.72
CA ILE A 57 6.61 2.49 -11.73
C ILE A 57 5.59 1.39 -12.06
N LEU A 58 5.28 0.57 -11.06
CA LEU A 58 4.11 -0.31 -11.00
C LEU A 58 3.07 0.31 -10.08
N SER A 59 1.82 0.37 -10.54
CA SER A 59 0.69 0.67 -9.67
C SER A 59 -0.58 -0.03 -10.16
N HIS A 60 -1.64 0.06 -9.37
CA HIS A 60 -2.96 -0.39 -9.75
C HIS A 60 -3.97 0.75 -9.57
N GLN A 61 -5.07 0.64 -10.29
CA GLN A 61 -6.26 1.46 -10.11
C GLN A 61 -7.48 0.54 -10.06
N SER A 62 -8.22 0.57 -8.95
CA SER A 62 -9.42 -0.22 -8.68
C SER A 62 -9.31 -1.72 -9.00
N ARG A 63 -10.42 -2.39 -9.36
CA ARG A 63 -10.50 -3.83 -9.65
C ARG A 63 -11.59 -4.12 -10.70
N PRO A 64 -11.50 -5.25 -11.44
CA PRO A 64 -12.49 -5.60 -12.46
C PRO A 64 -13.93 -5.51 -11.97
N GLY A 65 -14.81 -4.95 -12.81
CA GLY A 65 -16.22 -4.74 -12.51
C GLY A 65 -16.54 -3.47 -11.72
N LYS A 66 -15.55 -2.64 -11.39
CA LYS A 66 -15.78 -1.29 -10.82
C LYS A 66 -15.65 -0.22 -11.89
N SER A 67 -16.42 0.85 -11.74
CA SER A 67 -16.48 1.96 -12.71
C SER A 67 -15.17 2.75 -12.81
N ASP A 68 -14.37 2.73 -11.75
CA ASP A 68 -13.06 3.38 -11.66
C ASP A 68 -11.90 2.42 -11.96
N PHE A 69 -12.16 1.25 -12.58
CA PHE A 69 -11.13 0.34 -13.09
C PHE A 69 -10.70 0.75 -14.49
N THR A 70 -9.58 1.44 -14.57
CA THR A 70 -9.11 2.13 -15.79
C THR A 70 -7.60 2.00 -15.97
N THR A 71 -7.09 2.53 -17.08
CA THR A 71 -5.65 2.60 -17.41
C THR A 71 -4.91 3.52 -16.44
N MET A 72 -3.58 3.43 -16.45
CA MET A 72 -2.70 4.31 -15.66
C MET A 72 -2.36 5.64 -16.35
N GLU A 73 -2.91 5.91 -17.54
CA GLU A 73 -2.64 7.13 -18.29
C GLU A 73 -3.06 8.42 -17.54
N PRO A 74 -4.25 8.52 -16.90
CA PRO A 74 -4.60 9.68 -16.08
C PRO A 74 -3.60 9.91 -14.94
N HIS A 75 -3.09 8.82 -14.35
CA HIS A 75 -2.12 8.85 -13.25
C HIS A 75 -0.76 9.36 -13.72
N ALA A 76 -0.28 8.92 -14.89
CA ALA A 76 0.96 9.42 -15.48
C ALA A 76 0.89 10.93 -15.76
N ARG A 77 -0.24 11.40 -16.31
CA ARG A 77 -0.48 12.84 -16.56
C ARG A 77 -0.48 13.65 -15.27
N LEU A 78 -1.20 13.18 -14.24
CA LEU A 78 -1.25 13.85 -12.94
C LEU A 78 0.12 13.87 -12.26
N LEU A 79 0.80 12.73 -12.19
CA LEU A 79 2.11 12.62 -11.57
C LEU A 79 3.15 13.51 -12.29
N SER A 80 3.10 13.57 -13.62
CA SER A 80 3.94 14.47 -14.43
C SER A 80 3.73 15.94 -14.05
N LYS A 81 2.46 16.36 -13.93
CA LYS A 81 2.08 17.72 -13.54
C LYS A 81 2.59 18.06 -12.13
N LEU A 82 2.38 17.16 -11.17
CA LEU A 82 2.79 17.37 -9.78
C LEU A 82 4.30 17.42 -9.61
N MET A 83 5.02 16.57 -10.33
CA MET A 83 6.48 16.49 -10.27
C MET A 83 7.20 17.50 -11.16
N LYS A 84 6.48 18.20 -12.04
CA LYS A 84 7.05 19.08 -13.07
C LYS A 84 8.12 18.36 -13.91
N ARG A 85 7.86 17.10 -14.23
CA ARG A 85 8.78 16.20 -14.94
C ARG A 85 7.96 15.28 -15.83
N ASN A 86 8.49 14.95 -17.00
CA ASN A 86 7.81 14.01 -17.89
C ASN A 86 7.84 12.60 -17.29
N ILE A 87 6.67 11.99 -17.10
CA ILE A 87 6.51 10.59 -16.71
C ILE A 87 5.75 9.90 -17.82
N ASN A 88 6.45 9.03 -18.56
CA ASN A 88 5.88 8.42 -19.73
C ASN A 88 4.97 7.26 -19.33
N TYR A 89 3.72 7.28 -19.79
CA TYR A 89 2.81 6.15 -19.68
C TYR A 89 3.17 5.09 -20.72
N ILE A 90 3.24 3.83 -20.30
CA ILE A 90 3.48 2.68 -21.17
C ILE A 90 2.27 1.77 -21.11
N ASP A 91 1.61 1.60 -22.26
CA ASP A 91 0.43 0.73 -22.44
C ASP A 91 0.82 -0.76 -22.52
N ASP A 92 1.62 -1.20 -21.53
CA ASP A 92 2.12 -2.54 -21.35
C ASP A 92 2.69 -2.68 -19.93
N ILE A 93 2.59 -3.88 -19.34
CA ILE A 93 3.08 -4.17 -18.00
C ILE A 93 4.42 -4.90 -18.05
N PHE A 94 4.53 -5.94 -18.88
CA PHE A 94 5.71 -6.79 -18.95
C PHE A 94 5.93 -7.41 -20.34
N GLY A 95 5.13 -7.01 -21.32
CA GLY A 95 5.27 -7.39 -22.72
C GLY A 95 6.51 -6.80 -23.37
N SER A 96 6.69 -7.06 -24.67
CA SER A 96 7.90 -6.64 -25.37
C SER A 96 8.03 -5.12 -25.44
N HIS A 97 6.90 -4.40 -25.51
CA HIS A 97 6.90 -2.94 -25.53
C HIS A 97 7.44 -2.35 -24.22
N ALA A 98 6.97 -2.86 -23.07
CA ALA A 98 7.50 -2.46 -21.76
C ALA A 98 8.99 -2.79 -21.62
N ILE A 99 9.39 -4.02 -21.96
CA ILE A 99 10.77 -4.50 -21.81
C ILE A 99 11.75 -3.70 -22.69
N ASP A 100 11.40 -3.45 -23.95
CA ASP A 100 12.26 -2.69 -24.86
C ASP A 100 12.35 -1.21 -24.48
N THR A 101 11.26 -0.65 -23.93
CA THR A 101 11.27 0.71 -23.37
C THR A 101 12.21 0.80 -22.18
N ILE A 102 12.10 -0.12 -21.20
CA ILE A 102 12.95 -0.13 -20.01
C ILE A 102 14.44 -0.19 -20.37
N LYS A 103 14.79 -1.03 -21.35
CA LYS A 103 16.18 -1.18 -21.82
C LYS A 103 16.75 0.09 -22.46
N LYS A 104 15.90 0.95 -23.04
CA LYS A 104 16.29 2.20 -23.70
C LYS A 104 16.29 3.40 -22.76
N MET A 105 15.85 3.24 -21.51
CA MET A 105 15.79 4.32 -20.54
C MET A 105 17.19 4.91 -20.28
N SER A 106 17.25 6.23 -20.26
CA SER A 106 18.37 7.03 -19.81
C SER A 106 18.26 7.35 -18.34
N LYS A 107 19.39 7.67 -17.72
CA LYS A 107 19.43 8.11 -16.32
C LYS A 107 18.48 9.29 -16.11
N GLY A 108 17.56 9.17 -15.16
CA GLY A 108 16.53 10.16 -14.89
C GLY A 108 15.23 9.95 -15.70
N ASP A 109 15.12 8.91 -16.51
CA ASP A 109 13.82 8.58 -17.07
C ASP A 109 12.91 7.98 -16.00
N ILE A 110 11.64 8.37 -16.04
CA ILE A 110 10.58 7.80 -15.20
C ILE A 110 9.47 7.34 -16.14
N ILE A 111 9.09 6.07 -16.03
CA ILE A 111 7.95 5.51 -16.74
C ILE A 111 6.93 4.95 -15.75
N LEU A 112 5.65 4.99 -16.14
CA LEU A 112 4.56 4.33 -15.44
C LEU A 112 3.99 3.25 -16.35
N LEU A 113 4.09 2.00 -15.92
CA LEU A 113 3.51 0.87 -16.63
C LEU A 113 1.99 0.84 -16.42
N GLU A 114 1.32 0.04 -17.26
CA GLU A 114 -0.12 -0.15 -17.17
C GLU A 114 -0.56 -0.81 -15.84
N ASN A 115 -1.83 -0.66 -15.53
CA ASN A 115 -2.50 -1.10 -14.32
C ASN A 115 -2.21 -2.57 -14.04
N THR A 116 -1.49 -2.87 -12.95
CA THR A 116 -1.06 -4.24 -12.64
C THR A 116 -2.24 -5.21 -12.57
N ARG A 117 -3.43 -4.74 -12.20
CA ARG A 117 -4.64 -5.57 -12.09
C ARG A 117 -5.30 -5.89 -13.44
N PHE A 118 -4.79 -5.39 -14.56
CA PHE A 118 -5.14 -5.90 -15.89
C PHE A 118 -4.51 -7.28 -16.12
N TYR A 119 -3.44 -7.63 -15.39
CA TYR A 119 -2.90 -8.98 -15.39
C TYR A 119 -3.61 -9.87 -14.38
N SER A 120 -4.12 -11.01 -14.84
CA SER A 120 -4.95 -11.92 -14.03
C SER A 120 -4.23 -12.46 -12.78
N GLU A 121 -2.92 -12.68 -12.85
CA GLU A 121 -2.17 -13.22 -11.71
C GLU A 121 -1.85 -12.19 -10.62
N GLU A 122 -2.04 -10.89 -10.86
CA GLU A 122 -1.71 -9.83 -9.91
C GLU A 122 -2.39 -10.01 -8.55
N SER A 123 -3.67 -10.38 -8.57
CA SER A 123 -4.50 -10.49 -7.36
C SER A 123 -4.56 -11.92 -6.78
N ILE A 124 -3.79 -12.86 -7.33
CA ILE A 124 -3.70 -14.22 -6.79
C ILE A 124 -2.72 -14.21 -5.62
N GLU A 125 -3.21 -14.45 -4.42
CA GLU A 125 -2.35 -14.59 -3.24
C GLU A 125 -1.57 -15.91 -3.27
N ARG A 126 -0.25 -15.79 -3.12
CA ARG A 126 0.68 -16.93 -3.01
C ARG A 126 1.96 -16.47 -2.32
N ALA A 127 2.80 -17.41 -1.90
CA ALA A 127 4.08 -17.08 -1.27
C ALA A 127 5.02 -16.37 -2.27
N PRO A 128 5.94 -15.48 -1.81
CA PRO A 128 6.90 -14.79 -2.68
C PRO A 128 7.69 -15.72 -3.60
N LYS A 129 8.12 -16.88 -3.08
CA LYS A 129 8.83 -17.93 -3.84
C LYS A 129 8.05 -18.45 -5.07
N ASP A 130 6.72 -18.44 -4.99
CA ASP A 130 5.86 -18.93 -6.07
C ASP A 130 5.57 -17.81 -7.06
N HIS A 131 5.44 -16.56 -6.58
CA HIS A 131 5.37 -15.38 -7.44
C HIS A 131 6.60 -15.21 -8.33
N LYS A 132 7.79 -15.57 -7.84
CA LYS A 132 9.05 -15.51 -8.62
C LYS A 132 8.97 -16.23 -9.98
N LYS A 133 8.13 -17.26 -10.10
CA LYS A 133 8.00 -18.07 -11.32
C LYS A 133 7.08 -17.46 -12.37
N THR A 134 6.30 -16.43 -12.00
CA THR A 134 5.31 -15.79 -12.88
C THR A 134 5.97 -15.05 -14.04
N HIS A 135 5.22 -14.87 -15.14
CA HIS A 135 5.71 -14.21 -16.34
C HIS A 135 6.13 -12.76 -16.06
N MET A 136 5.31 -12.02 -15.31
CA MET A 136 5.59 -10.63 -14.95
C MET A 136 6.91 -10.50 -14.16
N VAL A 137 7.12 -11.33 -13.12
CA VAL A 137 8.35 -11.26 -12.32
C VAL A 137 9.57 -11.61 -13.16
N ARG A 138 9.54 -12.75 -13.88
CA ARG A 138 10.69 -13.20 -14.67
C ARG A 138 11.12 -12.19 -15.73
N ARG A 139 10.17 -11.50 -16.36
CA ARG A 139 10.48 -10.55 -17.43
C ARG A 139 10.98 -9.22 -16.89
N LEU A 140 10.30 -8.64 -15.90
CA LEU A 140 10.70 -7.34 -15.34
C LEU A 140 11.99 -7.44 -14.51
N ALA A 141 12.18 -8.51 -13.73
CA ALA A 141 13.40 -8.72 -12.96
C ALA A 141 14.64 -8.93 -13.84
N ALA A 142 14.48 -9.34 -15.11
CA ALA A 142 15.59 -9.47 -16.05
C ALA A 142 16.10 -8.12 -16.60
N VAL A 143 15.36 -7.03 -16.39
CA VAL A 143 15.71 -5.68 -16.89
C VAL A 143 15.75 -4.60 -15.81
N CYS A 144 15.51 -4.98 -14.55
CA CYS A 144 15.57 -4.10 -13.39
C CYS A 144 16.68 -4.56 -12.43
N ASP A 145 17.30 -3.63 -11.74
CA ASP A 145 18.40 -3.89 -10.81
C ASP A 145 17.91 -3.99 -9.35
N ILE A 146 16.88 -3.22 -8.99
CA ILE A 146 16.39 -3.05 -7.61
C ILE A 146 14.87 -3.05 -7.63
N PHE A 147 14.26 -3.68 -6.63
CA PHE A 147 12.84 -3.54 -6.33
C PHE A 147 12.66 -2.59 -5.14
N LEU A 148 11.87 -1.52 -5.32
CA LEU A 148 11.47 -0.63 -4.25
C LEU A 148 9.97 -0.77 -4.02
N ASN A 149 9.56 -1.09 -2.80
CA ASN A 149 8.15 -1.09 -2.42
C ASN A 149 7.84 0.12 -1.53
N ASP A 150 6.99 1.02 -2.02
CA ASP A 150 6.47 2.18 -1.29
C ASP A 150 4.96 2.08 -1.04
N ALA A 151 4.33 0.98 -1.42
CA ALA A 151 2.88 0.79 -1.41
C ALA A 151 2.40 0.12 -0.11
N PHE A 152 2.59 0.79 1.03
CA PHE A 152 2.26 0.25 2.37
C PHE A 152 0.79 -0.20 2.49
N SER A 153 -0.15 0.59 1.98
CA SER A 153 -1.60 0.35 2.08
C SER A 153 -2.06 -1.01 1.54
N VAL A 154 -1.34 -1.57 0.56
CA VAL A 154 -1.62 -2.87 -0.07
C VAL A 154 -0.67 -3.97 0.40
N SER A 155 0.29 -3.66 1.28
CA SER A 155 1.31 -4.61 1.74
C SER A 155 0.80 -5.66 2.73
N HIS A 156 -0.46 -5.53 3.18
CA HIS A 156 -1.18 -6.59 3.90
C HIS A 156 -1.60 -7.76 2.99
N ARG A 157 -1.37 -7.68 1.68
CA ARG A 157 -1.73 -8.73 0.71
C ARG A 157 -0.50 -9.27 0.02
N SER A 158 -0.46 -10.59 -0.16
CA SER A 158 0.61 -11.26 -0.92
C SER A 158 0.35 -11.24 -2.42
N HIS A 159 0.09 -10.05 -2.97
CA HIS A 159 -0.14 -9.81 -4.39
C HIS A 159 1.19 -9.79 -5.17
N LEU A 160 1.12 -10.11 -6.46
CA LEU A 160 2.31 -10.33 -7.30
C LEU A 160 3.21 -9.08 -7.33
N SER A 161 2.67 -7.90 -7.69
CA SER A 161 3.48 -6.68 -7.77
C SER A 161 3.97 -6.14 -6.42
N VAL A 162 3.46 -6.67 -5.30
CA VAL A 162 3.80 -6.24 -3.94
C VAL A 162 4.94 -7.07 -3.38
N THR A 163 4.86 -8.40 -3.52
CA THR A 163 5.81 -9.33 -2.89
C THR A 163 6.62 -10.14 -3.91
N GLY A 164 6.21 -10.20 -5.18
CA GLY A 164 6.74 -11.17 -6.13
C GLY A 164 8.19 -10.94 -6.55
N PHE A 165 8.68 -9.71 -6.43
CA PHE A 165 10.04 -9.34 -6.82
C PHE A 165 11.07 -9.55 -5.70
N THR A 166 10.65 -9.78 -4.46
CA THR A 166 11.56 -9.84 -3.29
C THR A 166 12.52 -11.01 -3.32
N GLU A 167 12.15 -12.09 -4.02
CA GLU A 167 12.97 -13.28 -4.21
C GLU A 167 13.89 -13.19 -5.46
N SER A 168 13.74 -12.13 -6.25
CA SER A 168 14.42 -11.97 -7.55
C SER A 168 15.35 -10.77 -7.59
N LEU A 169 15.07 -9.72 -6.81
CA LEU A 169 15.82 -8.47 -6.82
C LEU A 169 16.16 -8.03 -5.38
N PRO A 170 17.30 -7.35 -5.17
CA PRO A 170 17.53 -6.58 -3.96
C PRO A 170 16.33 -5.66 -3.71
N SER A 171 15.76 -5.76 -2.51
CA SER A 171 14.49 -5.11 -2.18
C SER A 171 14.66 -4.08 -1.08
N ILE A 172 14.12 -2.90 -1.32
CA ILE A 172 14.19 -1.77 -0.38
C ILE A 172 12.80 -1.19 -0.13
N ALA A 173 12.61 -0.63 1.06
CA ALA A 173 11.45 0.18 1.40
C ALA A 173 11.62 1.60 0.84
N GLY A 174 10.56 2.13 0.22
CA GLY A 174 10.44 3.57 -0.02
C GLY A 174 10.12 4.34 1.26
N ARG A 175 10.07 5.68 1.17
CA ARG A 175 9.91 6.55 2.35
C ARG A 175 8.53 6.46 3.01
N ILE A 176 7.48 6.16 2.25
CA ILE A 176 6.16 5.90 2.83
C ILE A 176 6.19 4.56 3.55
N MET A 177 6.70 3.51 2.92
CA MET A 177 6.84 2.21 3.56
C MET A 177 7.67 2.29 4.86
N GLU A 178 8.84 2.92 4.80
CA GLU A 178 9.72 3.15 5.95
C GLU A 178 8.99 3.90 7.07
N LYS A 179 8.35 5.03 6.77
CA LYS A 179 7.64 5.84 7.76
C LYS A 179 6.49 5.08 8.43
N GLU A 180 5.74 4.30 7.66
CA GLU A 180 4.61 3.53 8.17
C GLU A 180 5.08 2.38 9.06
N ILE A 181 6.14 1.65 8.66
CA ILE A 181 6.76 0.61 9.48
C ILE A 181 7.33 1.21 10.77
N ASP A 182 8.07 2.32 10.69
CA ASP A 182 8.64 3.02 11.85
C ASP A 182 7.53 3.51 12.80
N SER A 183 6.40 3.97 12.27
CA SER A 183 5.25 4.41 13.07
C SER A 183 4.52 3.25 13.75
N LEU A 184 4.33 2.13 13.04
CA LEU A 184 3.79 0.91 13.62
C LEU A 184 4.70 0.34 14.72
N ASN A 185 6.00 0.27 14.45
CA ASN A 185 7.00 -0.23 15.40
C ASN A 185 7.03 0.64 16.66
N ARG A 186 6.94 1.97 16.54
CA ARG A 186 6.83 2.85 17.71
C ARG A 186 5.61 2.51 18.55
N GLY A 187 4.43 2.39 17.95
CA GLY A 187 3.22 1.98 18.67
C GLY A 187 3.36 0.62 19.36
N LEU A 188 3.98 -0.34 18.69
CA LEU A 188 4.15 -1.72 19.19
C LEU A 188 5.35 -1.93 20.11
N SER A 189 6.27 -0.96 20.22
CA SER A 189 7.50 -1.09 21.03
C SER A 189 7.24 -1.04 22.53
N CYS A 190 6.04 -0.65 22.95
CA CYS A 190 5.64 -0.38 24.34
C CYS A 190 6.60 0.58 25.11
N SER A 191 7.50 1.29 24.42
CA SER A 191 8.65 1.97 25.04
C SER A 191 8.35 3.41 25.47
N GLU A 192 7.45 4.10 24.78
CA GLU A 192 7.04 5.47 25.07
C GLU A 192 5.71 5.47 25.83
N ARG A 193 5.64 6.14 26.98
CA ARG A 193 4.45 6.21 27.85
C ARG A 193 4.13 7.64 28.31
N PRO A 194 2.84 7.99 28.53
CA PRO A 194 1.67 7.11 28.38
C PRO A 194 1.32 6.84 26.91
N CYS A 195 1.07 5.59 26.56
CA CYS A 195 0.65 5.16 25.23
C CYS A 195 -0.88 5.00 25.19
N VAL A 196 -1.54 5.83 24.38
CA VAL A 196 -3.00 5.85 24.25
C VAL A 196 -3.38 5.45 22.83
N TYR A 197 -4.15 4.38 22.70
CA TYR A 197 -4.73 3.94 21.44
C TYR A 197 -6.13 4.54 21.26
N VAL A 198 -6.46 4.99 20.05
CA VAL A 198 -7.81 5.44 19.69
C VAL A 198 -8.32 4.59 18.53
N LEU A 199 -9.30 3.72 18.80
CA LEU A 199 -9.83 2.75 17.85
C LEU A 199 -11.28 3.08 17.51
N GLY A 200 -11.63 3.06 16.23
CA GLY A 200 -12.99 3.38 15.81
C GLY A 200 -13.35 2.90 14.42
N GLY A 201 -14.40 3.49 13.87
CA GLY A 201 -14.97 3.09 12.58
C GLY A 201 -16.05 2.02 12.75
N THR A 202 -16.27 1.23 11.69
CA THR A 202 -17.32 0.21 11.61
C THR A 202 -16.81 -1.21 11.71
N LYS A 203 -15.49 -1.43 11.65
CA LYS A 203 -14.86 -2.76 11.72
C LYS A 203 -14.59 -3.16 13.16
N VAL A 204 -15.62 -3.69 13.81
CA VAL A 204 -15.59 -4.03 15.24
C VAL A 204 -14.61 -5.17 15.51
N ASP A 205 -14.66 -6.26 14.73
CA ASP A 205 -13.80 -7.44 14.95
C ASP A 205 -12.31 -7.11 14.93
N ASP A 206 -11.88 -6.29 13.95
CA ASP A 206 -10.48 -5.87 13.82
C ASP A 206 -10.07 -5.02 15.04
N SER A 207 -10.95 -4.12 15.48
CA SER A 207 -10.70 -3.24 16.62
C SER A 207 -10.59 -4.02 17.94
N ILE A 208 -11.42 -5.05 18.14
CA ILE A 208 -11.33 -5.95 19.30
C ILE A 208 -10.00 -6.71 19.29
N LYS A 209 -9.60 -7.28 18.15
CA LYS A 209 -8.32 -8.00 18.01
C LYS A 209 -7.13 -7.08 18.30
N VAL A 210 -7.13 -5.85 17.78
CA VAL A 210 -6.08 -4.86 18.07
C VAL A 210 -6.06 -4.53 19.55
N THR A 211 -7.22 -4.21 20.15
CA THR A 211 -7.36 -3.89 21.58
C THR A 211 -6.78 -4.99 22.46
N LYS A 212 -7.18 -6.25 22.21
CA LYS A 212 -6.69 -7.41 22.93
C LYS A 212 -5.17 -7.53 22.83
N ASN A 213 -4.62 -7.49 21.62
CA ASN A 213 -3.18 -7.64 21.39
C ASN A 213 -2.35 -6.53 22.06
N VAL A 214 -2.77 -5.26 22.00
CA VAL A 214 -1.98 -4.15 22.58
C VAL A 214 -2.06 -4.11 24.10
N LEU A 215 -3.17 -4.54 24.70
CA LEU A 215 -3.33 -4.70 26.14
C LEU A 215 -2.54 -5.91 26.66
N GLU A 216 -2.64 -7.07 26.01
CA GLU A 216 -1.91 -8.29 26.39
C GLU A 216 -0.39 -8.11 26.32
N ARG A 217 0.10 -7.33 25.34
CA ARG A 217 1.52 -6.97 25.24
C ARG A 217 1.97 -5.92 26.26
N GLY A 218 1.05 -5.31 27.00
CA GLY A 218 1.36 -4.20 27.90
C GLY A 218 1.82 -2.93 27.16
N CYS A 219 1.42 -2.77 25.90
CA CYS A 219 1.79 -1.62 25.07
C CYS A 219 0.87 -0.42 25.22
N ALA A 220 -0.37 -0.62 25.66
CA ALA A 220 -1.35 0.46 25.83
C ALA A 220 -1.60 0.73 27.32
N ASP A 221 -1.44 1.98 27.75
CA ASP A 221 -1.89 2.43 29.07
C ASP A 221 -3.40 2.71 29.07
N ARG A 222 -3.93 3.15 27.92
CA ARG A 222 -5.36 3.36 27.70
C ARG A 222 -5.75 3.02 26.27
N VAL A 223 -6.96 2.49 26.10
CA VAL A 223 -7.60 2.32 24.80
C VAL A 223 -8.90 3.12 24.83
N LEU A 224 -9.01 4.11 23.95
CA LEU A 224 -10.20 4.90 23.71
C LEU A 224 -10.91 4.32 22.49
N VAL A 225 -12.22 4.14 22.58
CA VAL A 225 -13.05 3.65 21.48
C VAL A 225 -13.98 4.74 20.96
N THR A 226 -14.25 4.76 19.66
CA THR A 226 -15.20 5.69 19.02
C THR A 226 -16.01 5.02 17.90
N GLY A 227 -17.07 5.65 17.43
CA GLY A 227 -17.93 5.14 16.36
C GLY A 227 -18.71 3.87 16.74
N VAL A 228 -18.93 2.97 15.77
CA VAL A 228 -19.69 1.72 16.01
C VAL A 228 -18.97 0.83 17.02
N VAL A 229 -17.63 0.85 17.01
CA VAL A 229 -16.80 0.16 18.01
C VAL A 229 -17.19 0.61 19.43
N ALA A 230 -17.29 1.92 19.68
CA ALA A 230 -17.70 2.42 21.00
C ALA A 230 -19.09 1.94 21.39
N ASN A 231 -20.06 1.93 20.46
CA ASN A 231 -21.41 1.45 20.76
C ASN A 231 -21.41 -0.03 21.17
N VAL A 232 -20.62 -0.88 20.50
CA VAL A 232 -20.48 -2.29 20.88
C VAL A 232 -19.87 -2.43 22.28
N PHE A 233 -18.79 -1.71 22.58
CA PHE A 233 -18.17 -1.74 23.92
C PHE A 233 -19.10 -1.19 25.01
N LEU A 234 -19.86 -0.13 24.74
CA LEU A 234 -20.84 0.42 25.68
C LEU A 234 -21.95 -0.59 25.96
N ALA A 235 -22.54 -1.19 24.91
CA ALA A 235 -23.57 -2.22 25.06
C ALA A 235 -23.04 -3.43 25.85
N ALA A 236 -21.84 -3.93 25.53
CA ALA A 236 -21.20 -5.03 26.24
C ALA A 236 -20.89 -4.70 27.72
N SER A 237 -20.72 -3.42 28.07
CA SER A 237 -20.57 -2.97 29.46
C SER A 237 -21.90 -2.78 30.21
N GLY A 238 -23.04 -3.14 29.59
CA GLY A 238 -24.37 -3.01 30.17
C GLY A 238 -25.00 -1.62 30.01
N VAL A 239 -24.40 -0.72 29.22
CA VAL A 239 -24.98 0.60 28.94
C VAL A 239 -26.07 0.47 27.89
N ASN A 240 -27.29 0.94 28.20
CA ASN A 240 -28.36 1.01 27.23
C ASN A 240 -28.07 2.10 26.18
N ILE A 241 -27.78 1.66 24.95
CA ILE A 241 -27.51 2.54 23.81
C ILE A 241 -28.75 2.80 22.93
N GLY A 242 -29.92 2.26 23.28
CA GLY A 242 -31.18 2.42 22.56
C GLY A 242 -31.37 1.48 21.36
N ASP A 243 -32.63 1.16 21.07
CA ASP A 243 -33.03 0.12 20.10
C ASP A 243 -32.53 0.39 18.67
N ALA A 244 -32.46 1.65 18.26
CA ALA A 244 -31.97 2.03 16.94
C ALA A 244 -30.49 1.65 16.75
N ASN A 245 -29.68 1.83 17.79
CA ASN A 245 -28.26 1.50 17.75
C ASN A 245 -28.03 -0.01 17.85
N ILE A 246 -28.78 -0.72 18.69
CA ILE A 246 -28.75 -2.19 18.75
C ILE A 246 -29.16 -2.80 17.40
N SER A 247 -30.24 -2.32 16.80
CA SER A 247 -30.69 -2.78 15.48
C SER A 247 -29.64 -2.52 14.39
N PHE A 248 -28.90 -1.41 14.49
CA PHE A 248 -27.82 -1.11 13.55
C PHE A 248 -26.64 -2.09 13.72
N ILE A 249 -26.21 -2.34 14.96
CA ILE A 249 -25.14 -3.30 15.29
C ILE A 249 -25.49 -4.71 14.81
N ASP A 250 -26.74 -5.14 15.02
CA ASP A 250 -27.23 -6.44 14.57
C ASP A 250 -27.18 -6.57 13.03
N LYS A 251 -27.62 -5.54 12.30
CA LYS A 251 -27.49 -5.50 10.83
C LYS A 251 -26.05 -5.57 10.33
N GLN A 252 -25.08 -5.13 11.13
CA GLN A 252 -23.66 -5.25 10.80
C GLN A 252 -23.05 -6.61 11.24
N GLY A 253 -23.84 -7.47 11.90
CA GLY A 253 -23.41 -8.80 12.34
C GLY A 253 -22.61 -8.80 13.65
N TYR A 254 -22.67 -7.72 14.44
CA TYR A 254 -21.84 -7.56 15.65
C TYR A 254 -22.58 -7.86 16.96
N LEU A 255 -23.84 -8.30 16.91
CA LEU A 255 -24.57 -8.71 18.11
C LEU A 255 -23.84 -9.82 18.91
N PRO A 256 -23.21 -10.83 18.29
CA PRO A 256 -22.45 -11.85 19.03
C PRO A 256 -21.22 -11.33 19.78
N GLN A 257 -20.76 -10.10 19.49
CA GLN A 257 -19.65 -9.47 20.21
C GLN A 257 -20.09 -8.80 21.53
N ILE A 258 -21.40 -8.76 21.80
CA ILE A 258 -21.99 -8.11 22.98
C ILE A 258 -22.23 -9.11 24.13
N ASP A 259 -21.92 -10.39 23.94
CA ASP A 259 -22.09 -11.42 24.98
C ASP A 259 -20.80 -11.68 25.79
N ILE A 260 -20.70 -11.01 26.96
CA ILE A 260 -20.04 -11.49 28.20
C ILE A 260 -20.95 -11.16 29.37
#